data_AF-A0A950STC7-F1
#
_entry.id   AF-A0A950STC7-F1
#
_cell.length_a   1.000
_cell.length_b   1.000
_cell.length_c   1.000
_cell.angle_alpha   90.00
_cell.angle_beta   90.00
_cell.angle_gamma   90.00
#
_symmetry.space_group_name_H-M   'P 1'
#
loop_
_entity.id
_entity.type
_entity.pdbx_description
1 polymer ?
#
loop_
_entity_poly.entity_id
_entity_poly.type
_entity_poly.pdbx_seq_one_letter_code
_entity_poly.pdbx_strand_id
1 'polypeptide(L)'
;TVNLAGETEKLEPDLNQLGGTQTANRLVFTIGKYSIVDIFDTNKYAHDPRNDFLNWSIIDQGAFDYAANTWGFTYGGTAEWYQDWWAIRAGVFDLSQRPNSVALSNGFGQGQFVAELEERHTLWEQPGKLKGLYWLTRGNLGTYLDAISVGQATGQTPSTDAVARFRTKGGFGLNLEQQIAEDLGVFARASISQGTVQEVDFTDVNQSISGGLSLTGSRWGRPGDTVALAGAINRISHQGKLYLAAGGLGGIIGDGQLPNAGPEQILETYYRVALFNFAHAAFHYQFINHPAYNRDRGPVSIFGLQLHLQF
;
A
#
# COMPACT_ATOMS: atom_id res chain seq x y z
N THR A 1 -7.91 9.20 22.07
CA THR A 1 -8.62 7.93 22.36
C THR A 1 -9.69 8.15 23.40
N VAL A 2 -10.86 7.55 23.21
CA VAL A 2 -11.96 7.50 24.17
C VAL A 2 -12.19 6.02 24.50
N ASN A 3 -11.87 5.63 25.73
CA ASN A 3 -12.06 4.26 26.21
C ASN A 3 -13.54 3.99 26.47
N LEU A 4 -14.00 2.79 26.12
CA LEU A 4 -15.39 2.36 26.34
C LEU A 4 -15.46 1.23 27.37
N ALA A 5 -15.03 0.02 26.99
CA ALA A 5 -15.17 -1.19 27.79
C ALA A 5 -14.11 -2.25 27.39
N GLY A 6 -14.09 -3.38 28.10
CA GLY A 6 -13.21 -4.50 27.80
C GLY A 6 -11.89 -4.45 28.57
N GLU A 7 -11.01 -5.40 28.25
CA GLU A 7 -9.70 -5.52 28.89
C GLU A 7 -8.89 -4.23 28.69
N THR A 8 -8.15 -3.85 29.73
CA THR A 8 -7.34 -2.64 29.75
C THR A 8 -5.89 -3.03 29.55
N GLU A 9 -5.26 -2.50 28.50
CA GLU A 9 -3.85 -2.72 28.20
C GLU A 9 -3.05 -1.43 28.36
N LYS A 10 -1.81 -1.58 28.82
CA LYS A 10 -0.85 -0.48 28.86
C LYS A 10 -0.13 -0.41 27.52
N LEU A 11 -0.21 0.73 26.87
CA LEU A 11 0.56 1.06 25.67
C LEU A 11 1.86 1.73 26.09
N GLU A 12 2.98 1.17 25.64
CA GLU A 12 4.24 1.89 25.68
C GLU A 12 4.29 2.94 24.55
N PRO A 13 4.98 4.08 24.75
CA PRO A 13 5.22 5.03 23.68
C PRO A 13 6.00 4.39 22.53
N ASP A 14 5.63 4.71 21.29
CA ASP A 14 6.32 4.24 20.08
C ASP A 14 6.22 5.29 18.96
N LEU A 15 6.83 5.03 17.80
CA LEU A 15 6.68 5.86 16.61
C LEU A 15 5.20 6.01 16.25
N ASN A 16 4.76 7.26 16.08
CA ASN A 16 3.35 7.63 15.83
C ASN A 16 2.36 7.17 16.93
N GLN A 17 2.84 6.73 18.10
CA GLN A 17 2.02 6.25 19.21
C GLN A 17 2.39 6.93 20.53
N LEU A 18 1.41 7.58 21.15
CA LEU A 18 1.55 8.07 22.52
C LEU A 18 1.32 6.93 23.50
N GLY A 19 2.25 6.75 24.45
CA GLY A 19 2.07 5.80 25.54
C GLY A 19 0.90 6.19 26.45
N GLY A 20 0.31 5.20 27.11
CA GLY A 20 -0.85 5.39 27.97
C GLY A 20 -1.58 4.10 28.25
N THR A 21 -2.88 4.21 28.48
CA THR A 21 -3.74 3.06 28.77
C THR A 21 -4.96 3.10 27.87
N GLN A 22 -5.26 1.98 27.22
CA GLN A 22 -6.44 1.87 26.36
C GLN A 22 -7.25 0.61 26.68
N THR A 23 -8.55 0.67 26.42
CA THR A 23 -9.44 -0.49 26.53
C THR A 23 -9.60 -1.18 25.17
N ALA A 24 -9.88 -2.48 25.18
CA ALA A 24 -10.14 -3.26 23.97
C ALA A 24 -11.24 -2.61 23.09
N ASN A 25 -12.33 -2.18 23.72
CA ASN A 25 -13.41 -1.44 23.06
C ASN A 25 -13.17 0.05 23.25
N ARG A 26 -12.93 0.77 22.15
CA ARG A 26 -12.53 2.19 22.19
C ARG A 26 -12.84 2.92 20.88
N LEU A 27 -12.88 4.24 20.96
CA LEU A 27 -12.86 5.13 19.80
C LEU A 27 -11.50 5.83 19.71
N VAL A 28 -10.90 5.85 18.53
CA VAL A 28 -9.65 6.57 18.25
C VAL A 28 -9.93 7.61 17.18
N PHE A 29 -9.35 8.79 17.35
CA PHE A 29 -9.47 9.89 16.39
C PHE A 29 -8.07 10.42 16.10
N THR A 30 -7.72 10.50 14.83
CA THR A 30 -6.42 10.94 14.36
C THR A 30 -6.61 12.07 13.37
N ILE A 31 -6.13 13.27 13.70
CA ILE A 31 -6.27 14.48 12.87
C ILE A 31 -4.90 15.12 12.73
N GLY A 32 -4.51 15.44 11.49
CA GLY A 32 -3.23 16.09 11.23
C GLY A 32 -2.67 15.72 9.88
N LYS A 33 -1.34 15.65 9.80
CA LYS A 33 -0.60 15.18 8.63
C LYS A 33 0.08 13.86 8.94
N TYR A 34 -0.30 12.79 8.25
CA TYR A 34 0.22 11.43 8.48
C TYR A 34 0.10 10.59 7.20
N SER A 35 0.68 9.39 7.20
CA SER A 35 0.48 8.46 6.08
C SER A 35 -0.82 7.69 6.27
N ILE A 36 -1.64 7.58 5.23
CA ILE A 36 -2.91 6.84 5.31
C ILE A 36 -2.64 5.37 5.67
N VAL A 37 -1.56 4.80 5.13
CA VAL A 37 -1.21 3.39 5.36
C VAL A 37 -0.71 3.13 6.78
N ASP A 38 -0.36 4.14 7.57
CA ASP A 38 -0.07 3.95 9.01
C ASP A 38 -1.32 3.48 9.80
N ILE A 39 -2.53 3.67 9.25
CA ILE A 39 -3.81 3.31 9.88
C ILE A 39 -4.57 2.26 9.07
N PHE A 40 -4.59 2.40 7.75
CA PHE A 40 -5.33 1.53 6.82
C PHE A 40 -4.38 0.52 6.16
N ASP A 41 -4.88 -0.65 5.77
CA ASP A 41 -4.11 -1.71 5.11
C ASP A 41 -2.89 -2.26 5.89
N THR A 42 -2.85 -2.01 7.20
CA THR A 42 -1.80 -2.53 8.07
C THR A 42 -1.76 -4.07 8.05
N ASN A 43 -0.57 -4.66 8.09
CA ASN A 43 -0.38 -6.11 8.18
C ASN A 43 0.85 -6.44 9.00
N LYS A 44 0.72 -7.38 9.94
CA LYS A 44 1.78 -7.77 10.87
C LYS A 44 3.02 -8.35 10.19
N TYR A 45 2.87 -8.97 9.02
CA TYR A 45 3.93 -9.73 8.35
C TYR A 45 4.54 -9.02 7.15
N ALA A 46 3.89 -7.98 6.64
CA ALA A 46 4.33 -7.23 5.47
C ALA A 46 3.72 -5.84 5.47
N HIS A 47 4.36 -4.88 6.16
CA HIS A 47 3.89 -3.50 6.18
C HIS A 47 4.99 -2.48 6.49
N ASP A 48 5.93 -2.80 7.37
CA ASP A 48 6.96 -1.83 7.75
C ASP A 48 8.22 -2.00 6.90
N PRO A 49 8.51 -1.13 5.92
CA PRO A 49 9.69 -1.25 5.08
C PRO A 49 11.00 -1.08 5.86
N ARG A 50 10.96 -0.66 7.13
CA ARG A 50 12.13 -0.57 8.01
C ARG A 50 12.51 -1.91 8.65
N ASN A 51 11.60 -2.88 8.63
CA ASN A 51 11.72 -4.15 9.34
C ASN A 51 11.41 -5.38 8.47
N ASP A 52 10.59 -5.22 7.43
CA ASP A 52 10.00 -6.32 6.65
C ASP A 52 10.52 -6.33 5.21
N PHE A 53 9.61 -6.38 4.22
CA PHE A 53 9.90 -6.34 2.79
C PHE A 53 10.16 -4.90 2.31
N LEU A 54 10.86 -4.74 1.18
CA LEU A 54 11.12 -3.44 0.57
C LEU A 54 10.16 -3.10 -0.58
N ASN A 55 9.59 -4.10 -1.25
CA ASN A 55 8.72 -3.85 -2.40
C ASN A 55 7.36 -3.25 -1.97
N TRP A 56 7.02 -2.07 -2.50
CA TRP A 56 5.80 -1.35 -2.17
C TRP A 56 4.51 -2.15 -2.43
N SER A 57 4.49 -3.06 -3.41
CA SER A 57 3.30 -3.86 -3.74
C SER A 57 3.16 -5.13 -2.88
N ILE A 58 4.13 -5.37 -2.01
CA ILE A 58 4.12 -6.41 -1.00
C ILE A 58 3.72 -5.82 0.37
N ILE A 59 4.33 -4.69 0.76
CA ILE A 59 4.05 -4.03 2.05
C ILE A 59 2.69 -3.32 2.08
N ASP A 60 2.20 -2.87 0.93
CA ASP A 60 0.88 -2.26 0.78
C ASP A 60 0.09 -2.95 -0.37
N GLN A 61 -1.23 -2.76 -0.36
CA GLN A 61 -2.11 -3.11 -1.47
C GLN A 61 -1.70 -2.32 -2.72
N GLY A 62 -1.09 -3.00 -3.70
CA GLY A 62 -0.52 -2.33 -4.87
C GLY A 62 -1.50 -1.41 -5.62
N ALA A 63 -2.79 -1.76 -5.70
CA ALA A 63 -3.78 -0.93 -6.38
C ALA A 63 -4.43 0.15 -5.50
N PHE A 64 -4.12 0.20 -4.20
CA PHE A 64 -4.64 1.22 -3.30
C PHE A 64 -3.93 2.54 -3.55
N ASP A 65 -4.47 3.32 -4.49
CA ASP A 65 -4.00 4.65 -4.88
C ASP A 65 -4.36 5.68 -3.80
N TYR A 66 -3.70 5.55 -2.64
CA TYR A 66 -3.98 6.34 -1.45
C TYR A 66 -3.53 7.79 -1.61
N ALA A 67 -4.32 8.71 -1.08
CA ALA A 67 -4.02 10.14 -1.16
C ALA A 67 -2.75 10.48 -0.38
N ALA A 68 -1.81 11.14 -1.05
CA ALA A 68 -0.53 11.52 -0.46
C ALA A 68 0.13 12.63 -1.28
N ASN A 69 1.07 13.33 -0.66
CA ASN A 69 2.12 13.99 -1.42
C ASN A 69 3.18 12.96 -1.86
N THR A 70 4.18 13.41 -2.63
CA THR A 70 5.32 12.59 -3.10
C THR A 70 6.12 11.88 -2.00
N TRP A 71 5.93 12.24 -0.72
CA TRP A 71 6.60 11.60 0.41
C TRP A 71 5.70 10.64 1.19
N GLY A 72 4.47 10.39 0.73
CA GLY A 72 3.54 9.44 1.36
C GLY A 72 2.69 10.03 2.50
N PHE A 73 2.61 11.36 2.62
CA PHE A 73 1.85 12.03 3.70
C PHE A 73 0.73 12.92 3.16
N THR A 74 -0.40 12.96 3.86
CA THR A 74 -1.50 13.89 3.56
C THR A 74 -2.13 14.49 4.82
N TYR A 75 -2.88 15.58 4.67
CA TYR A 75 -3.73 16.12 5.70
C TYR A 75 -5.07 15.39 5.73
N GLY A 76 -5.56 15.05 6.90
CA GLY A 76 -6.85 14.38 7.03
C GLY A 76 -7.27 14.10 8.46
N GLY A 77 -8.42 13.46 8.55
CA GLY A 77 -9.03 13.01 9.79
C GLY A 77 -9.51 11.57 9.66
N THR A 78 -9.18 10.73 10.64
CA THR A 78 -9.64 9.35 10.74
C THR A 78 -10.36 9.15 12.05
N ALA A 79 -11.45 8.38 12.01
CA ALA A 79 -12.13 7.84 13.18
C ALA A 79 -12.08 6.30 13.10
N GLU A 80 -11.73 5.68 14.22
CA GLU A 80 -11.62 4.24 14.35
C GLU A 80 -12.48 3.79 15.53
N TRP A 81 -13.26 2.74 15.32
CA TRP A 81 -14.04 2.11 16.38
C TRP A 81 -13.63 0.65 16.52
N TYR A 82 -13.03 0.37 17.66
CA TYR A 82 -12.57 -0.94 18.06
C TYR A 82 -13.61 -1.63 18.94
N GLN A 83 -13.87 -2.90 18.62
CA GLN A 83 -14.48 -3.88 19.50
C GLN A 83 -13.53 -5.09 19.62
N ASP A 84 -13.81 -5.99 20.57
CA ASP A 84 -12.95 -7.15 20.85
C ASP A 84 -12.56 -7.94 19.58
N TRP A 85 -13.54 -8.30 18.75
CA TRP A 85 -13.33 -9.14 17.56
C TRP A 85 -13.37 -8.39 16.22
N TRP A 86 -13.61 -7.07 16.20
CA TRP A 86 -13.64 -6.29 14.96
C TRP A 86 -13.22 -4.83 15.15
N ALA A 87 -12.88 -4.16 14.06
CA ALA A 87 -12.77 -2.70 14.03
C ALA A 87 -13.30 -2.14 12.71
N ILE A 88 -13.86 -0.94 12.76
CA ILE A 88 -14.16 -0.16 11.56
C ILE A 88 -13.37 1.14 11.61
N ARG A 89 -12.82 1.53 10.47
CA ARG A 89 -12.05 2.76 10.29
C ARG A 89 -12.64 3.53 9.12
N ALA A 90 -12.75 4.84 9.27
CA ALA A 90 -13.17 5.72 8.19
C ALA A 90 -12.40 7.04 8.26
N GLY A 91 -11.92 7.52 7.12
CA GLY A 91 -11.13 8.73 7.03
C GLY A 91 -11.42 9.55 5.78
N VAL A 92 -11.13 10.85 5.88
CA VAL A 92 -11.16 11.81 4.77
C VAL A 92 -9.83 12.53 4.69
N PHE A 93 -9.31 12.64 3.46
CA PHE A 93 -7.94 13.08 3.21
C PHE A 93 -7.88 14.06 2.05
N ASP A 94 -7.00 15.05 2.15
CA ASP A 94 -6.65 15.93 1.04
C ASP A 94 -5.91 15.13 -0.04
N LEU A 95 -6.24 15.40 -1.30
CA LEU A 95 -5.51 14.84 -2.45
C LEU A 95 -4.37 15.77 -2.87
N SER A 96 -3.41 15.27 -3.64
CA SER A 96 -2.47 16.14 -4.36
C SER A 96 -3.19 17.13 -5.29
N GLN A 97 -2.59 18.31 -5.52
CA GLN A 97 -3.13 19.30 -6.47
C GLN A 97 -3.08 18.78 -7.91
N ARG A 98 -1.99 18.10 -8.21
CA ARG A 98 -1.76 17.34 -9.44
C ARG A 98 -1.24 15.96 -9.03
N PRO A 99 -1.58 14.90 -9.78
CA PRO A 99 -1.04 13.56 -9.54
C PRO A 99 0.45 13.59 -9.22
N ASN A 100 0.85 12.85 -8.18
CA ASN A 100 2.23 12.67 -7.75
C ASN A 100 3.00 13.99 -7.52
N SER A 101 2.37 14.97 -6.86
CA SER A 101 2.98 16.27 -6.55
C SER A 101 3.15 16.53 -5.05
N VAL A 102 4.13 17.38 -4.70
CA VAL A 102 4.40 17.76 -3.30
C VAL A 102 3.25 18.56 -2.69
N ALA A 103 2.55 19.34 -3.52
CA ALA A 103 1.50 20.26 -3.09
C ALA A 103 0.15 19.55 -2.97
N LEU A 104 -0.44 19.61 -1.77
CA LEU A 104 -1.79 19.11 -1.51
C LEU A 104 -2.83 20.17 -1.84
N SER A 105 -4.06 19.75 -2.13
CA SER A 105 -5.14 20.63 -2.59
C SER A 105 -5.57 21.69 -1.56
N ASN A 106 -5.09 21.60 -0.31
CA ASN A 106 -5.38 22.46 0.83
C ASN A 106 -6.89 22.79 0.98
N GLY A 107 -7.57 22.13 1.91
CA GLY A 107 -8.97 22.44 2.23
C GLY A 107 -9.98 21.61 1.43
N PHE A 108 -9.61 20.38 1.07
CA PHE A 108 -10.49 19.34 0.52
C PHE A 108 -11.17 19.69 -0.82
N GLY A 109 -10.60 20.61 -1.60
CA GLY A 109 -11.04 20.90 -2.97
C GLY A 109 -10.94 19.66 -3.88
N GLN A 110 -9.99 18.78 -3.58
CA GLN A 110 -9.88 17.41 -4.04
C GLN A 110 -9.60 16.52 -2.82
N GLY A 111 -10.10 15.30 -2.79
CA GLY A 111 -9.91 14.46 -1.62
C GLY A 111 -10.21 12.99 -1.84
N GLN A 112 -9.90 12.21 -0.82
CA GLN A 112 -10.15 10.79 -0.78
C GLN A 112 -10.90 10.42 0.49
N PHE A 113 -11.95 9.63 0.34
CA PHE A 113 -12.59 8.90 1.42
C PHE A 113 -12.03 7.48 1.45
N VAL A 114 -11.70 6.98 2.64
CA VAL A 114 -11.23 5.61 2.85
C VAL A 114 -12.04 5.00 3.99
N ALA A 115 -12.45 3.74 3.81
CA ALA A 115 -13.09 2.95 4.85
C ALA A 115 -12.49 1.55 4.89
N GLU A 116 -12.29 1.03 6.09
CA GLU A 116 -11.81 -0.34 6.32
C GLU A 116 -12.65 -1.02 7.39
N LEU A 117 -12.99 -2.28 7.13
CA LEU A 117 -13.54 -3.19 8.12
C LEU A 117 -12.50 -4.27 8.41
N GLU A 118 -12.14 -4.43 9.67
CA GLU A 118 -11.27 -5.47 10.18
C GLU A 118 -12.08 -6.45 11.03
N GLU A 119 -11.91 -7.73 10.75
CA GLU A 119 -12.39 -8.85 11.55
C GLU A 119 -11.18 -9.59 12.11
N ARG A 120 -11.28 -10.04 13.37
CA ARG A 120 -10.25 -10.81 14.07
C ARG A 120 -10.79 -12.17 14.43
N HIS A 121 -10.07 -13.20 14.03
CA HIS A 121 -10.43 -14.59 14.26
C HIS A 121 -9.30 -15.37 14.92
N THR A 122 -9.64 -16.60 15.32
CA THR A 122 -8.69 -17.60 15.77
C THR A 122 -8.91 -18.86 14.93
N LEU A 123 -7.86 -19.30 14.23
CA LEU A 123 -7.85 -20.56 13.46
C LEU A 123 -6.70 -21.41 13.97
N TRP A 124 -6.96 -22.68 14.29
CA TRP A 124 -5.98 -23.60 14.90
C TRP A 124 -5.30 -23.02 16.16
N GLU A 125 -6.08 -22.34 17.00
CA GLU A 125 -5.58 -21.65 18.21
C GLU A 125 -4.58 -20.51 17.93
N GLN A 126 -4.47 -20.08 16.67
CA GLN A 126 -3.59 -19.01 16.23
C GLN A 126 -4.39 -17.80 15.75
N PRO A 127 -3.97 -16.57 16.12
CA PRO A 127 -4.68 -15.35 15.74
C PRO A 127 -4.54 -15.03 14.25
N GLY A 128 -5.60 -14.47 13.68
CA GLY A 128 -5.63 -13.96 12.33
C GLY A 128 -6.56 -12.75 12.20
N LYS A 129 -6.44 -12.03 11.08
CA LYS A 129 -7.33 -10.93 10.73
C LYS A 129 -7.65 -10.94 9.25
N LEU A 130 -8.89 -10.59 8.94
CA LEU A 130 -9.35 -10.29 7.60
C LEU A 130 -9.80 -8.84 7.53
N LYS A 131 -9.29 -8.10 6.55
CA LYS A 131 -9.62 -6.69 6.33
C LYS A 131 -10.18 -6.48 4.93
N GLY A 132 -11.24 -5.70 4.84
CA GLY A 132 -11.79 -5.18 3.60
C GLY A 132 -11.64 -3.67 3.57
N LEU A 133 -10.94 -3.16 2.56
CA LEU A 133 -10.65 -1.75 2.36
C LEU A 133 -11.39 -1.23 1.13
N TYR A 134 -12.00 -0.05 1.25
CA TYR A 134 -12.65 0.66 0.16
C TYR A 134 -12.19 2.10 0.13
N TRP A 135 -11.99 2.65 -1.07
CA TRP A 135 -11.67 4.05 -1.23
C TRP A 135 -12.41 4.70 -2.39
N LEU A 136 -12.63 6.00 -2.25
CA LEU A 136 -13.20 6.90 -3.24
C LEU A 136 -12.37 8.15 -3.32
N THR A 137 -11.66 8.32 -4.43
CA THR A 137 -10.92 9.53 -4.77
C THR A 137 -11.79 10.43 -5.62
N ARG A 138 -11.83 11.73 -5.30
CA ARG A 138 -12.51 12.74 -6.09
C ARG A 138 -11.57 13.91 -6.35
N GLY A 139 -11.29 14.15 -7.63
CA GLY A 139 -10.33 15.17 -8.04
C GLY A 139 -10.44 15.52 -9.52
N ASN A 140 -9.62 16.46 -9.97
CA ASN A 140 -9.46 16.86 -11.36
C ASN A 140 -8.59 15.82 -12.08
N LEU A 141 -9.24 14.78 -12.61
CA LEU A 141 -8.58 13.60 -13.14
C LEU A 141 -8.94 13.38 -14.62
N GLY A 142 -7.94 13.02 -15.43
CA GLY A 142 -8.12 12.63 -16.82
C GLY A 142 -8.55 11.17 -16.98
N THR A 143 -9.22 10.86 -18.09
CA THR A 143 -9.43 9.47 -18.52
C THR A 143 -8.46 9.13 -19.64
N TYR A 144 -8.01 7.89 -19.67
CA TYR A 144 -7.07 7.42 -20.70
C TYR A 144 -7.65 7.54 -22.11
N LEU A 145 -8.94 7.22 -22.29
CA LEU A 145 -9.57 7.26 -23.60
C LEU A 145 -9.78 8.70 -24.11
N ASP A 146 -10.13 9.64 -23.23
CA ASP A 146 -10.21 11.06 -23.61
C ASP A 146 -8.82 11.57 -24.03
N ALA A 147 -7.77 11.22 -23.27
CA ALA A 147 -6.41 11.62 -23.56
C ALA A 147 -5.91 11.08 -24.91
N ILE A 148 -6.19 9.80 -25.21
CA ILE A 148 -5.88 9.18 -26.50
C ILE A 148 -6.63 9.90 -27.63
N SER A 149 -7.92 10.16 -27.44
CA SER A 149 -8.76 10.79 -28.46
C SER A 149 -8.27 12.20 -28.80
N VAL A 150 -7.91 13.00 -27.78
CA VAL A 150 -7.34 14.33 -27.98
C VAL A 150 -5.97 14.26 -28.65
N GLY A 151 -5.08 13.36 -28.20
CA GLY A 151 -3.75 13.19 -28.80
C GLY A 151 -3.82 12.81 -30.28
N GLN A 152 -4.73 11.91 -30.65
CA GLN A 152 -4.97 11.54 -32.05
C GLN A 152 -5.50 12.71 -32.89
N ALA A 153 -6.43 13.51 -32.34
CA ALA A 153 -7.02 14.65 -33.04
C ALA A 153 -6.01 15.79 -33.25
N THR A 154 -5.05 15.98 -32.34
CA THR A 154 -4.07 17.07 -32.39
C THR A 154 -2.70 16.66 -32.93
N GLY A 155 -2.46 15.36 -33.11
CA GLY A 155 -1.14 14.81 -33.45
C GLY A 155 -0.12 14.92 -32.32
N GLN A 156 -0.57 15.15 -31.08
CA GLN A 156 0.27 15.25 -29.89
C GLN A 156 0.27 13.94 -29.10
N THR A 157 1.28 13.74 -28.27
CA THR A 157 1.30 12.64 -27.29
C THR A 157 0.09 12.75 -26.36
N PRO A 158 -0.68 11.66 -26.14
CA PRO A 158 -1.78 11.64 -25.19
C PRO A 158 -1.34 12.11 -23.80
N SER A 159 -2.12 12.99 -23.18
CA SER A 159 -1.87 13.49 -21.83
C SER A 159 -3.18 13.56 -21.07
N THR A 160 -3.22 12.95 -19.90
CA THR A 160 -4.41 12.94 -19.04
C THR A 160 -4.65 14.30 -18.36
N ASP A 161 -3.61 15.10 -18.15
CA ASP A 161 -3.71 16.50 -17.69
C ASP A 161 -4.51 17.38 -18.67
N ALA A 162 -4.33 17.16 -19.98
CA ALA A 162 -5.02 17.92 -21.03
C ALA A 162 -6.55 17.67 -21.06
N VAL A 163 -7.01 16.59 -20.43
CA VAL A 163 -8.42 16.18 -20.40
C VAL A 163 -8.97 16.07 -18.97
N ALA A 164 -8.22 16.59 -18.00
CA ALA A 164 -8.58 16.52 -16.59
C ALA A 164 -9.92 17.21 -16.33
N ARG A 165 -10.83 16.50 -15.64
CA ARG A 165 -12.10 17.03 -15.16
C ARG A 165 -12.37 16.52 -13.76
N PHE A 166 -13.17 17.25 -13.00
CA PHE A 166 -13.57 16.81 -11.68
C PHE A 166 -14.40 15.52 -11.77
N ARG A 167 -13.84 14.40 -11.29
CA ARG A 167 -14.37 13.04 -11.44
C ARG A 167 -14.10 12.23 -10.18
N THR A 168 -14.75 11.08 -10.09
CA THR A 168 -14.56 10.11 -9.01
C THR A 168 -13.91 8.84 -9.55
N LYS A 169 -12.99 8.28 -8.77
CA LYS A 169 -12.31 7.00 -9.00
C LYS A 169 -12.40 6.20 -7.71
N GLY A 170 -12.84 4.95 -7.80
CA GLY A 170 -12.94 4.06 -6.64
C GLY A 170 -12.10 2.81 -6.76
N GLY A 171 -11.93 2.13 -5.65
CA GLY A 171 -11.34 0.81 -5.61
C GLY A 171 -11.61 0.09 -4.30
N PHE A 172 -11.17 -1.16 -4.27
CA PHE A 172 -11.41 -2.07 -3.16
C PHE A 172 -10.22 -3.02 -3.02
N GLY A 173 -9.98 -3.50 -1.81
CA GLY A 173 -9.13 -4.66 -1.63
C GLY A 173 -9.32 -5.39 -0.32
N LEU A 174 -8.65 -6.53 -0.26
CA LEU A 174 -8.66 -7.49 0.83
C LEU A 174 -7.24 -7.66 1.34
N ASN A 175 -7.12 -7.79 2.65
CA ASN A 175 -5.86 -8.05 3.34
C ASN A 175 -6.11 -9.11 4.42
N LEU A 176 -5.37 -10.20 4.35
CA LEU A 176 -5.42 -11.34 5.25
C LEU A 176 -4.06 -11.46 5.95
N GLU A 177 -4.07 -11.63 7.26
CA GLU A 177 -2.94 -12.11 8.05
C GLU A 177 -3.39 -13.31 8.88
N GLN A 178 -2.57 -14.36 8.94
CA GLN A 178 -2.86 -15.52 9.77
C GLN A 178 -1.55 -16.06 10.35
N GLN A 179 -1.51 -16.24 11.67
CA GLN A 179 -0.46 -17.01 12.31
C GLN A 179 -0.73 -18.50 12.10
N ILE A 180 0.27 -19.28 11.68
CA ILE A 180 0.13 -20.72 11.42
C ILE A 180 0.79 -21.55 12.51
N ALA A 181 1.88 -21.03 13.08
CA ALA A 181 2.56 -21.57 14.25
C ALA A 181 3.12 -20.42 15.10
N GLU A 182 3.64 -20.71 16.28
CA GLU A 182 4.25 -19.71 17.17
C GLU A 182 5.33 -18.86 16.47
N ASP A 183 6.04 -19.43 15.50
CA ASP A 183 7.11 -18.79 14.76
C ASP A 183 6.81 -18.48 13.30
N LEU A 184 5.66 -18.91 12.77
CA LEU A 184 5.33 -18.82 11.34
C LEU A 184 4.02 -18.07 11.11
N GLY A 185 4.09 -17.01 10.32
CA GLY A 185 2.95 -16.25 9.83
C GLY A 185 2.84 -16.24 8.32
N VAL A 186 1.61 -16.07 7.82
CA VAL A 186 1.31 -15.89 6.40
C VAL A 186 0.44 -14.67 6.19
N PHE A 187 0.52 -14.09 5.00
CA PHE A 187 -0.36 -13.01 4.57
C PHE A 187 -0.74 -13.14 3.11
N ALA A 188 -1.86 -12.52 2.74
CA ALA A 188 -2.28 -12.35 1.37
C ALA A 188 -3.02 -11.02 1.20
N ARG A 189 -2.83 -10.37 0.06
CA ARG A 189 -3.56 -9.16 -0.36
C ARG A 189 -4.10 -9.32 -1.77
N ALA A 190 -5.25 -8.72 -2.03
CA ALA A 190 -5.81 -8.58 -3.36
C ALA A 190 -6.51 -7.23 -3.48
N SER A 191 -6.15 -6.43 -4.48
CA SER A 191 -6.69 -5.08 -4.64
C SER A 191 -7.01 -4.75 -6.09
N ILE A 192 -8.09 -4.01 -6.31
CA ILE A 192 -8.53 -3.51 -7.61
C ILE A 192 -8.87 -2.02 -7.53
N SER A 193 -8.42 -1.27 -8.52
CA SER A 193 -8.71 0.15 -8.70
C SER A 193 -9.37 0.37 -10.06
N GLN A 194 -10.26 1.35 -10.16
CA GLN A 194 -10.90 1.71 -11.42
C GLN A 194 -9.85 2.10 -12.47
N GLY A 195 -9.70 1.27 -13.50
CA GLY A 195 -8.67 1.40 -14.53
C GLY A 195 -9.00 2.32 -15.71
N THR A 196 -10.09 3.09 -15.66
CA THR A 196 -10.46 4.02 -16.75
C THR A 196 -9.94 5.44 -16.52
N VAL A 197 -9.56 5.75 -15.28
CA VAL A 197 -9.08 7.06 -14.83
C VAL A 197 -7.62 6.92 -14.47
N GLN A 198 -6.83 7.97 -14.68
CA GLN A 198 -5.43 8.03 -14.28
C GLN A 198 -5.21 7.64 -12.81
N GLU A 199 -4.03 7.12 -12.52
CA GLU A 199 -3.38 7.12 -11.21
C GLU A 199 -3.27 8.54 -10.63
N VAL A 200 -3.18 8.61 -9.30
CA VAL A 200 -3.07 9.88 -8.60
C VAL A 200 -1.77 9.98 -7.84
N ASP A 201 -1.61 9.25 -6.73
CA ASP A 201 -0.56 9.56 -5.75
C ASP A 201 0.34 8.39 -5.36
N PHE A 202 0.02 7.15 -5.77
CA PHE A 202 0.82 5.98 -5.38
C PHE A 202 1.40 5.20 -6.56
N THR A 203 0.59 4.42 -7.28
CA THR A 203 1.10 3.56 -8.36
C THR A 203 0.16 3.51 -9.57
N ASP A 204 0.72 3.15 -10.72
CA ASP A 204 -0.04 2.81 -11.94
C ASP A 204 -0.84 1.50 -11.82
N VAL A 205 -0.69 0.74 -10.73
CA VAL A 205 -1.30 -0.58 -10.57
C VAL A 205 -2.83 -0.45 -10.51
N ASN A 206 -3.55 -1.21 -11.34
CA ASN A 206 -5.01 -1.30 -11.27
C ASN A 206 -5.50 -2.62 -10.68
N GLN A 207 -4.70 -3.68 -10.74
CA GLN A 207 -4.99 -4.96 -10.10
C GLN A 207 -3.70 -5.50 -9.50
N SER A 208 -3.75 -5.91 -8.24
CA SER A 208 -2.63 -6.54 -7.54
C SER A 208 -3.11 -7.74 -6.74
N ILE A 209 -2.31 -8.80 -6.75
CA ILE A 209 -2.38 -9.88 -5.77
C ILE A 209 -0.98 -10.06 -5.22
N SER A 210 -0.84 -10.09 -3.90
CA SER A 210 0.43 -10.40 -3.22
C SER A 210 0.21 -11.33 -2.04
N GLY A 211 1.28 -11.98 -1.60
CA GLY A 211 1.22 -12.87 -0.45
C GLY A 211 2.57 -13.46 -0.14
N GLY A 212 2.70 -13.96 1.08
CA GLY A 212 3.98 -14.46 1.57
C GLY A 212 3.89 -15.06 2.95
N LEU A 213 5.07 -15.40 3.46
CA LEU A 213 5.28 -15.95 4.79
C LEU A 213 6.45 -15.27 5.47
N SER A 214 6.41 -15.25 6.81
CA SER A 214 7.47 -14.75 7.68
C SER A 214 7.70 -15.77 8.80
N LEU A 215 8.96 -16.14 9.01
CA LEU A 215 9.40 -17.14 9.97
C LEU A 215 10.43 -16.53 10.92
N THR A 216 10.18 -16.60 12.22
CA THR A 216 11.13 -16.15 13.24
C THR A 216 12.22 -17.19 13.49
N GLY A 217 13.41 -16.74 13.90
CA GLY A 217 14.59 -17.59 14.02
C GLY A 217 14.67 -18.51 15.23
N SER A 218 13.55 -18.72 15.93
CA SER A 218 13.47 -19.59 17.10
C SER A 218 13.94 -21.03 16.81
N ARG A 219 13.69 -21.55 15.60
CA ARG A 219 14.07 -22.94 15.23
C ARG A 219 15.58 -23.15 15.09
N TRP A 220 16.36 -22.10 14.89
CA TRP A 220 17.83 -22.17 14.76
C TRP A 220 18.54 -21.37 15.87
N GLY A 221 17.86 -21.15 16.99
CA GLY A 221 18.45 -20.53 18.19
C GLY A 221 18.68 -19.02 18.07
N ARG A 222 18.03 -18.34 17.12
CA ARG A 222 18.13 -16.89 16.91
C ARG A 222 16.75 -16.23 16.91
N PRO A 223 16.05 -16.15 18.06
CA PRO A 223 14.67 -15.67 18.12
C PRO A 223 14.48 -14.21 17.67
N GLY A 224 15.54 -13.40 17.63
CA GLY A 224 15.51 -12.03 17.09
C GLY A 224 15.66 -11.95 15.57
N ASP A 225 16.00 -13.04 14.90
CA ASP A 225 16.14 -13.08 13.44
C ASP A 225 14.81 -13.38 12.76
N THR A 226 14.70 -13.03 11.48
CA THR A 226 13.49 -13.27 10.68
C THR A 226 13.89 -13.61 9.24
N VAL A 227 13.28 -14.63 8.67
CA VAL A 227 13.36 -14.91 7.23
C VAL A 227 11.96 -14.84 6.64
N ALA A 228 11.83 -14.20 5.49
CA ALA A 228 10.54 -14.07 4.83
C ALA A 228 10.64 -14.26 3.32
N LEU A 229 9.53 -14.67 2.72
CA LEU A 229 9.38 -14.86 1.27
C LEU A 229 8.00 -14.38 0.87
N ALA A 230 7.94 -13.54 -0.16
CA ALA A 230 6.69 -13.05 -0.70
C ALA A 230 6.76 -12.91 -2.22
N GLY A 231 5.60 -12.88 -2.86
CA GLY A 231 5.47 -12.55 -4.26
C GLY A 231 4.29 -11.63 -4.53
N ALA A 232 4.34 -10.91 -5.64
CA ALA A 232 3.28 -10.04 -6.12
C ALA A 232 3.09 -10.16 -7.63
N ILE A 233 1.85 -10.00 -8.09
CA ILE A 233 1.52 -9.88 -9.51
C ILE A 233 0.70 -8.60 -9.69
N ASN A 234 1.29 -7.65 -10.42
CA ASN A 234 0.70 -6.34 -10.68
C ASN A 234 0.25 -6.23 -12.13
N ARG A 235 -0.88 -5.55 -12.36
CA ARG A 235 -1.40 -5.27 -13.71
C ARG A 235 -1.91 -3.84 -13.81
N ILE A 236 -1.53 -3.20 -14.91
CA ILE A 236 -2.22 -2.05 -15.47
C ILE A 236 -3.48 -2.49 -16.24
N SER A 237 -4.49 -1.63 -16.22
CA SER A 237 -5.76 -1.80 -16.92
C SER A 237 -5.59 -1.85 -18.44
N HIS A 238 -6.61 -2.34 -19.14
CA HIS A 238 -6.60 -2.35 -20.59
C HIS A 238 -6.48 -0.93 -21.18
N GLN A 239 -7.22 0.04 -20.64
CA GLN A 239 -7.16 1.44 -21.08
C GLN A 239 -5.80 2.07 -20.77
N GLY A 240 -5.21 1.79 -19.60
CA GLY A 240 -3.85 2.22 -19.28
C GLY A 240 -2.82 1.66 -20.27
N LYS A 241 -2.92 0.39 -20.66
CA LYS A 241 -2.07 -0.20 -21.70
C LYS A 241 -2.19 0.53 -23.03
N LEU A 242 -3.41 0.83 -23.48
CA LEU A 242 -3.63 1.57 -24.72
C LEU A 242 -3.01 2.98 -24.65
N TYR A 243 -3.16 3.65 -23.52
CA TYR A 243 -2.61 4.99 -23.31
C TYR A 243 -1.08 5.00 -23.32
N LEU A 244 -0.44 4.08 -22.59
CA LEU A 244 1.01 3.95 -22.55
C LEU A 244 1.59 3.46 -23.89
N ALA A 245 0.89 2.57 -24.61
CA ALA A 245 1.28 2.17 -25.96
C ALA A 245 1.23 3.35 -26.96
N ALA A 246 0.33 4.30 -26.75
CA ALA A 246 0.13 5.46 -27.62
C ALA A 246 1.08 6.63 -27.32
N GLY A 247 2.01 6.51 -26.38
CA GLY A 247 2.92 7.61 -26.04
C GLY A 247 2.76 8.17 -24.63
N GLY A 248 1.64 7.85 -23.97
CA GLY A 248 1.26 8.44 -22.69
C GLY A 248 2.26 8.09 -21.59
N LEU A 249 2.38 8.99 -20.60
CA LEU A 249 3.18 8.77 -19.40
C LEU A 249 2.25 8.48 -18.22
N GLY A 250 2.59 7.44 -17.46
CA GLY A 250 1.94 7.12 -16.19
C GLY A 250 2.59 7.84 -15.01
N GLY A 251 2.18 7.49 -13.79
CA GLY A 251 2.62 8.14 -12.55
C GLY A 251 4.08 7.82 -12.22
N ILE A 252 4.49 6.59 -12.53
CA ILE A 252 5.88 6.11 -12.43
C ILE A 252 6.38 5.46 -13.73
N ILE A 253 5.49 5.14 -14.68
CA ILE A 253 5.88 4.56 -15.97
C ILE A 253 6.26 5.66 -16.96
N GLY A 254 7.56 5.76 -17.25
CA GLY A 254 8.15 6.75 -18.15
C GLY A 254 8.66 6.21 -19.48
N ASP A 255 8.20 5.04 -19.93
CA ASP A 255 8.73 4.30 -21.10
C ASP A 255 8.64 5.07 -22.43
N GLY A 256 7.83 6.13 -22.50
CA GLY A 256 7.53 6.85 -23.72
C GLY A 256 6.54 6.08 -24.59
N GLN A 257 6.81 4.82 -24.95
CA GLN A 257 5.82 3.93 -25.56
C GLN A 257 5.93 2.51 -24.98
N LEU A 258 4.80 1.93 -24.60
CA LEU A 258 4.73 0.58 -24.03
C LEU A 258 3.75 -0.33 -24.81
N PRO A 259 4.09 -0.74 -26.05
CA PRO A 259 3.18 -1.54 -26.89
C PRO A 259 2.97 -2.97 -26.37
N ASN A 260 4.00 -3.55 -25.72
CA ASN A 260 4.00 -4.95 -25.29
C ASN A 260 3.83 -5.08 -23.76
N ALA A 261 2.78 -4.47 -23.22
CA ALA A 261 2.51 -4.49 -21.79
C ALA A 261 1.98 -5.84 -21.26
N GLY A 262 2.58 -6.35 -20.19
CA GLY A 262 2.24 -7.59 -19.48
C GLY A 262 2.04 -7.40 -17.97
N PRO A 263 1.62 -8.44 -17.25
CA PRO A 263 1.72 -8.44 -15.79
C PRO A 263 3.19 -8.35 -15.35
N GLU A 264 3.46 -7.50 -14.38
CA GLU A 264 4.71 -7.48 -13.63
C GLU A 264 4.63 -8.52 -12.52
N GLN A 265 5.69 -9.31 -12.35
CA GLN A 265 5.74 -10.40 -11.38
C GLN A 265 6.96 -10.22 -10.51
N ILE A 266 6.76 -10.21 -9.20
CA ILE A 266 7.79 -9.91 -8.22
C ILE A 266 7.91 -11.09 -7.27
N LEU A 267 9.14 -11.45 -6.93
CA LEU A 267 9.49 -12.33 -5.82
C LEU A 267 10.46 -11.56 -4.93
N GLU A 268 10.19 -11.49 -3.63
CA GLU A 268 11.10 -10.91 -2.64
C GLU A 268 11.36 -11.91 -1.51
N THR A 269 12.61 -12.00 -1.08
CA THR A 269 12.99 -12.65 0.17
C THR A 269 13.97 -11.79 0.93
N TYR A 270 13.91 -11.85 2.25
CA TYR A 270 14.92 -11.24 3.10
C TYR A 270 15.30 -12.15 4.26
N TYR A 271 16.51 -11.94 4.78
CA TYR A 271 16.95 -12.44 6.07
C TYR A 271 17.40 -11.27 6.92
N ARG A 272 16.69 -11.02 8.02
CA ARG A 272 16.99 -9.98 9.01
C ARG A 272 17.69 -10.59 10.20
N VAL A 273 18.82 -10.02 10.57
CA VAL A 273 19.67 -10.42 11.69
C VAL A 273 19.55 -9.39 12.80
N ALA A 274 19.16 -9.82 13.99
CA ALA A 274 19.30 -9.00 15.18
C ALA A 274 20.79 -8.98 15.59
N LEU A 275 21.42 -7.81 15.45
CA LEU A 275 22.82 -7.60 15.85
C LEU A 275 22.88 -7.21 17.32
N PHE A 276 22.04 -6.26 17.71
CA PHE A 276 21.85 -5.78 19.08
C PHE A 276 20.36 -5.44 19.27
N ASN A 277 19.94 -5.18 20.52
CA ASN A 277 18.55 -4.79 20.80
C ASN A 277 18.13 -3.48 20.11
N PHE A 278 19.09 -2.64 19.71
CA PHE A 278 18.87 -1.35 19.04
C PHE A 278 19.24 -1.36 17.56
N ALA A 279 19.71 -2.50 17.03
CA ALA A 279 20.29 -2.56 15.68
C ALA A 279 20.02 -3.89 14.97
N HIS A 280 19.51 -3.80 13.74
CA HIS A 280 19.36 -4.93 12.83
C HIS A 280 19.94 -4.66 11.45
N ALA A 281 20.35 -5.75 10.80
CA ALA A 281 20.76 -5.75 9.41
C ALA A 281 19.91 -6.74 8.63
N ALA A 282 19.46 -6.38 7.43
CA ALA A 282 18.70 -7.27 6.56
C ALA A 282 19.31 -7.36 5.16
N PHE A 283 19.43 -8.60 4.68
CA PHE A 283 19.83 -8.89 3.31
C PHE A 283 18.59 -9.21 2.50
N HIS A 284 18.39 -8.48 1.41
CA HIS A 284 17.23 -8.59 0.54
C HIS A 284 17.63 -9.11 -0.84
N TYR A 285 16.73 -9.91 -1.42
CA TYR A 285 16.77 -10.27 -2.82
C TYR A 285 15.39 -10.07 -3.43
N GLN A 286 15.33 -9.31 -4.52
CA GLN A 286 14.13 -9.17 -5.35
C GLN A 286 14.41 -9.67 -6.76
N PHE A 287 13.49 -10.45 -7.30
CA PHE A 287 13.43 -10.79 -8.72
C PHE A 287 12.16 -10.20 -9.31
N ILE A 288 12.32 -9.36 -10.34
CA ILE A 288 11.20 -8.68 -11.00
C ILE A 288 11.20 -9.07 -12.47
N ASN A 289 10.13 -9.75 -12.90
CA ASN A 289 9.87 -10.05 -14.29
C ASN A 289 8.93 -9.00 -14.90
N HIS A 290 9.27 -8.53 -16.09
CA HIS A 290 8.62 -7.41 -16.78
C HIS A 290 8.54 -6.12 -15.93
N PRO A 291 9.70 -5.57 -15.49
CA PRO A 291 9.71 -4.35 -14.68
C PRO A 291 8.98 -3.20 -15.41
N ALA A 292 8.09 -2.52 -14.68
CA ALA A 292 7.14 -1.54 -15.21
C ALA A 292 6.31 -2.10 -16.38
N TYR A 293 5.85 -3.34 -16.23
CA TYR A 293 4.94 -4.04 -17.14
C TYR A 293 5.50 -4.32 -18.55
N ASN A 294 6.77 -4.01 -18.82
CA ASN A 294 7.35 -4.11 -20.15
C ASN A 294 7.86 -5.53 -20.45
N ARG A 295 7.22 -6.24 -21.40
CA ARG A 295 7.62 -7.59 -21.81
C ARG A 295 8.87 -7.66 -22.68
N ASP A 296 9.27 -6.52 -23.25
CA ASP A 296 10.48 -6.43 -24.05
C ASP A 296 11.72 -6.27 -23.16
N ARG A 297 11.52 -6.04 -21.85
CA ARG A 297 12.58 -6.03 -20.84
C ARG A 297 12.81 -7.43 -20.29
N GLY A 298 14.09 -7.75 -20.07
CA GLY A 298 14.48 -8.94 -19.31
C GLY A 298 14.11 -8.81 -17.83
N PRO A 299 14.04 -9.92 -17.10
CA PRO A 299 13.89 -9.87 -15.66
C PRO A 299 15.11 -9.19 -15.02
N VAL A 300 14.92 -8.59 -13.86
CA VAL A 300 16.00 -7.98 -13.06
C VAL A 300 16.10 -8.64 -11.70
N SER A 301 17.34 -8.91 -11.28
CA SER A 301 17.68 -9.34 -9.93
C SER A 301 18.28 -8.16 -9.17
N ILE A 302 17.72 -7.84 -8.02
CA ILE A 302 18.12 -6.72 -7.16
C ILE A 302 18.54 -7.29 -5.82
N PHE A 303 19.74 -6.91 -5.37
CA PHE A 303 20.27 -7.26 -4.05
C PHE A 303 20.30 -6.01 -3.20
N GLY A 304 19.79 -6.11 -1.97
CA GLY A 304 19.70 -4.99 -1.03
C GLY A 304 20.35 -5.33 0.30
N LEU A 305 20.94 -4.32 0.93
CA LEU A 305 21.35 -4.36 2.34
C LEU A 305 20.64 -3.22 3.06
N GLN A 306 19.91 -3.55 4.12
CA GLN A 306 19.28 -2.58 4.99
C GLN A 306 19.95 -2.61 6.36
N LEU A 307 20.22 -1.42 6.91
CA LEU A 307 20.65 -1.24 8.29
C LEU A 307 19.64 -0.35 8.99
N HIS A 308 19.20 -0.76 10.17
CA HIS A 308 18.29 0.01 11.00
C HIS A 308 18.87 0.17 12.40
N LEU A 309 18.76 1.39 12.93
CA LEU A 309 19.26 1.79 14.23
C LEU A 309 18.16 2.59 14.93
N GLN A 310 17.78 2.21 16.15
CA GLN A 310 16.77 2.88 16.96
C GLN A 310 17.37 3.30 18.31
N PHE A 311 17.24 4.57 18.69
CA PHE A 311 17.87 5.17 19.87
C PHE A 311 16.86 5.85 20.77
#